data_AF-A0A653CMQ4-F1
#
_entry.id   AF-A0A653CMQ4-F1
#
_cell.length_a   1.000
_cell.length_b   1.000
_cell.length_c   1.000
_cell.angle_alpha   90.00
_cell.angle_beta   90.00
_cell.angle_gamma   90.00
#
_symmetry.space_group_name_H-M   'P 1'
#
loop_
_entity.id
_entity.type
_entity.pdbx_description
1 polymer ?
#
loop_
_entity_poly.entity_id
_entity_poly.type
_entity_poly.pdbx_seq_one_letter_code
_entity_poly.pdbx_strand_id
1 'polypeptide(L)'
;MKEYLQRVYNSILSHPDIINLGEGIAQLLVQQAQTVVLMHRAVENVQHRLQKSQEEVRTRLCNFHPVLSRIGPWLRSRLRAAEQKFSQENQWSAHEEALTLCVAQRLLQTVYFLNRDLSFMKEREPALLRELRKDKIPTRTFFWPTQIWLPTNWVVRRSFQGQSEIVPTVLSKQATSITTPRSDPSQPVFLVEKETVRTTTTRWPMWRMFNYFHRTWCWTWNAMFFFGIVLPWCSPVGLRALFCVEPFMPDLELSQVNGTLFPRKSSLTSTLTSRLINLWRHISKSRTKFETKPDTGFIGKDFTRHVNRLWNYFFKGFFGTIGLVVIFPIVCFCVIISSLFIAVTTVLWMPLLTLTIQLTNLLVYDLDSPEPKRNRYFVLCEALLWNIALQGLMQPVAAVVIAAILCPAVTLVILAGGVARYWLRLLWDMATFHLIIKKRGRIPASDSFVVKRIAGPGLANDYYFQISPEQALAAFEAKMEWDELDAYQSVMENTIMQPQKDFSHFVEACFGSFSAQLAKNGPYKNLEKEAQNLMSVLHEKLERRRRDLQTGLSVSIKSKIKLCTPELKLPHD
;
A
#
# COMPACT_ATOMS: atom_id res chain seq x y z
N MET A 1 28.59 -15.95 -4.74
CA MET A 1 27.64 -15.30 -5.69
C MET A 1 28.28 -14.97 -7.05
N LYS A 2 29.45 -14.32 -7.10
CA LYS A 2 30.13 -14.00 -8.38
C LYS A 2 30.38 -15.21 -9.28
N GLU A 3 30.86 -16.31 -8.71
CA GLU A 3 31.12 -17.55 -9.46
C GLU A 3 29.84 -18.17 -10.03
N TYR A 4 28.75 -18.15 -9.26
CA TYR A 4 27.43 -18.60 -9.72
C TYR A 4 26.93 -17.77 -10.90
N LEU A 5 26.99 -16.45 -10.81
CA LEU A 5 26.59 -15.54 -11.89
C LEU A 5 27.42 -15.77 -13.15
N GLN A 6 28.74 -15.99 -12.99
CA GLN A 6 29.63 -16.26 -14.12
C GLN A 6 29.30 -17.60 -14.80
N ARG A 7 28.96 -18.65 -14.04
CA ARG A 7 28.47 -19.92 -14.61
C ARG A 7 27.15 -19.73 -15.36
N VAL A 8 26.22 -18.95 -14.81
CA VAL A 8 24.94 -18.64 -15.47
C VAL A 8 25.16 -17.85 -16.76
N TYR A 9 26.01 -16.82 -16.75
CA TYR A 9 26.32 -16.04 -17.96
C TYR A 9 26.99 -16.89 -19.03
N ASN A 10 27.95 -17.74 -18.65
CA ASN A 10 28.60 -18.67 -19.59
C ASN A 10 27.58 -19.68 -20.15
N SER A 11 26.62 -20.14 -19.35
CA SER A 11 25.56 -21.06 -19.80
C SER A 11 24.62 -20.39 -20.79
N ILE A 12 24.25 -19.12 -20.57
CA ILE A 12 23.40 -18.33 -21.48
C ILE A 12 24.12 -18.09 -22.81
N LEU A 13 25.42 -17.76 -22.77
CA LEU A 13 26.22 -17.51 -23.98
C LEU A 13 26.43 -18.76 -24.85
N SER A 14 26.43 -19.95 -24.24
CA SER A 14 26.70 -21.23 -24.93
C SER A 14 25.44 -22.04 -25.25
N HIS A 15 24.25 -21.59 -24.85
CA HIS A 15 23.03 -22.36 -25.04
C HIS A 15 22.59 -22.38 -26.52
N PRO A 16 22.41 -23.56 -27.14
CA PRO A 16 22.13 -23.67 -28.58
C PRO A 16 20.81 -23.00 -28.98
N ASP A 17 19.75 -23.18 -28.20
CA ASP A 17 18.43 -22.59 -28.51
C ASP A 17 18.43 -21.06 -28.50
N ILE A 18 19.27 -20.42 -27.66
CA ILE A 18 19.34 -18.97 -27.57
C ILE A 18 20.13 -18.39 -28.75
N ILE A 19 21.19 -19.09 -29.17
CA ILE A 19 21.97 -18.72 -30.35
C ILE A 19 21.10 -18.84 -31.61
N ASN A 20 20.23 -19.85 -31.68
CA ASN A 20 19.29 -20.05 -32.79
C ASN A 20 18.24 -18.94 -32.94
N LEU A 21 17.97 -18.14 -31.89
CA LEU A 21 17.01 -17.03 -31.96
C LEU A 21 17.53 -15.82 -32.73
N GLY A 22 18.85 -15.68 -32.90
CA GLY A 22 19.46 -14.57 -33.63
C GLY A 22 20.80 -14.11 -33.05
N GLU A 23 21.60 -13.46 -33.88
CA GLU A 23 22.91 -12.93 -33.50
C GLU A 23 22.78 -11.86 -32.40
N GLY A 24 23.63 -11.94 -31.37
CA GLY A 24 23.70 -10.94 -30.29
C GLY A 24 22.65 -11.08 -29.18
N ILE A 25 21.61 -11.93 -29.32
CA ILE A 25 20.55 -12.09 -28.31
C ILE A 25 21.11 -12.62 -26.98
N ALA A 26 22.00 -13.62 -27.03
CA ALA A 26 22.64 -14.16 -25.83
C ALA A 26 23.46 -13.10 -25.09
N GLN A 27 24.14 -12.20 -25.82
CA GLN A 27 24.90 -11.11 -25.23
C GLN A 27 23.98 -10.07 -24.59
N LEU A 28 22.88 -9.70 -25.24
CA LEU A 28 21.87 -8.79 -24.68
C LEU A 28 21.26 -9.34 -23.39
N LEU A 29 20.93 -10.64 -23.33
CA LEU A 29 20.39 -11.28 -22.13
C LEU A 29 21.38 -11.23 -20.96
N VAL A 30 22.67 -11.50 -21.23
CA VAL A 30 23.71 -11.39 -20.21
C VAL A 30 23.89 -9.95 -19.75
N GLN A 31 23.92 -8.98 -20.67
CA GLN A 31 24.01 -7.56 -20.34
C GLN A 31 22.81 -7.10 -19.49
N GLN A 32 21.59 -7.55 -19.83
CA GLN A 32 20.39 -7.25 -19.07
C GLN A 32 20.44 -7.85 -17.65
N ALA A 33 20.90 -9.10 -17.52
CA ALA A 33 21.07 -9.74 -16.22
C ALA A 33 22.14 -9.03 -15.37
N GLN A 34 23.24 -8.60 -15.98
CA GLN A 34 24.28 -7.80 -15.32
C GLN A 34 23.73 -6.45 -14.84
N THR A 35 22.97 -5.75 -15.69
CA THR A 35 22.31 -4.50 -15.34
C THR A 35 21.48 -4.61 -14.07
N VAL A 36 20.62 -5.62 -13.96
CA VAL A 36 19.76 -5.82 -12.79
C VAL A 36 20.59 -6.01 -11.52
N VAL A 37 21.65 -6.82 -11.59
CA VAL A 37 22.56 -7.03 -10.45
C VAL A 37 23.25 -5.73 -10.04
N LEU A 38 23.71 -4.91 -11.00
CA LEU A 38 24.35 -3.63 -10.72
C LEU A 38 23.37 -2.60 -10.15
N MET A 39 22.12 -2.58 -10.61
CA MET A 39 21.07 -1.71 -10.07
C MET A 39 20.75 -2.07 -8.62
N HIS A 40 20.61 -3.36 -8.29
CA HIS A 40 20.42 -3.80 -6.90
C HIS A 40 21.61 -3.41 -6.02
N ARG A 41 22.84 -3.59 -6.52
CA ARG A 41 24.05 -3.17 -5.81
C ARG A 41 24.09 -1.66 -5.57
N ALA A 42 23.63 -0.85 -6.53
CA ALA A 42 23.54 0.59 -6.35
C ALA A 42 22.56 0.97 -5.23
N VAL A 43 21.40 0.30 -5.16
CA VAL A 43 20.43 0.50 -4.09
C VAL A 43 21.01 0.09 -2.73
N GLU A 44 21.68 -1.06 -2.65
CA GLU A 44 22.35 -1.52 -1.43
C GLU A 44 23.41 -0.52 -0.94
N ASN A 45 24.20 0.04 -1.84
CA ASN A 45 25.20 1.05 -1.49
C ASN A 45 24.56 2.32 -0.90
N VAL A 46 23.45 2.81 -1.49
CA VAL A 46 22.71 3.96 -0.95
C VAL A 46 22.09 3.64 0.40
N GLN A 47 21.52 2.45 0.58
CA GLN A 47 20.99 1.99 1.86
C GLN A 47 22.07 1.94 2.95
N HIS A 48 23.26 1.45 2.61
CA HIS A 48 24.40 1.44 3.51
C HIS A 48 24.82 2.87 3.91
N ARG A 49 24.84 3.81 2.94
CA ARG A 49 25.10 5.25 3.23
C ARG A 49 24.04 5.84 4.16
N LEU A 50 22.77 5.49 3.97
CA LEU A 50 21.67 5.92 4.86
C LEU A 50 21.86 5.39 6.29
N GLN A 51 22.15 4.10 6.45
CA GLN A 51 22.38 3.50 7.77
C GLN A 51 23.53 4.17 8.50
N LYS A 52 24.66 4.37 7.81
CA LYS A 52 25.82 5.08 8.36
C LYS A 52 25.47 6.52 8.77
N SER A 53 24.72 7.24 7.94
CA SER A 53 24.26 8.59 8.25
C SER A 53 23.35 8.61 9.48
N GLN A 54 22.42 7.65 9.61
CA GLN A 54 21.55 7.52 10.78
C GLN A 54 22.35 7.25 12.06
N GLU A 55 23.37 6.39 12.01
CA GLU A 55 24.26 6.11 13.14
C GLU A 55 25.06 7.36 13.55
N GLU A 56 25.62 8.10 12.60
CA GLU A 56 26.34 9.35 12.85
C GLU A 56 25.43 10.45 13.43
N VAL A 57 24.18 10.54 12.98
CA VAL A 57 23.20 11.48 13.54
C VAL A 57 22.80 11.03 14.95
N ARG A 58 22.61 9.73 15.17
CA ARG A 58 22.27 9.17 16.48
C ARG A 58 23.37 9.44 17.50
N THR A 59 24.64 9.17 17.16
CA THR A 59 25.77 9.42 18.05
C THR A 59 25.91 10.91 18.36
N ARG A 60 25.78 11.78 17.36
CA ARG A 60 25.73 13.24 17.56
C ARG A 60 24.61 13.64 18.52
N LEU A 61 23.38 13.17 18.32
CA LEU A 61 22.25 13.48 19.19
C LEU A 61 22.45 12.99 20.63
N CYS A 62 23.07 11.83 20.82
CA CYS A 62 23.40 11.31 22.15
C CYS A 62 24.46 12.17 22.85
N ASN A 63 25.47 12.64 22.11
CA ASN A 63 26.55 13.47 22.65
C ASN A 63 26.09 14.89 22.99
N PHE A 64 25.33 15.55 22.10
CA PHE A 64 24.84 16.92 22.32
C PHE A 64 23.64 16.98 23.29
N HIS A 65 22.81 15.95 23.34
CA HIS A 65 21.60 15.92 24.16
C HIS A 65 21.47 14.60 24.97
N PRO A 66 22.28 14.40 26.02
CA PRO A 66 22.34 13.14 26.77
C PRO A 66 21.06 12.82 27.57
N VAL A 67 20.28 13.84 27.94
CA VAL A 67 19.01 13.65 28.67
C VAL A 67 17.86 13.40 27.70
N LEU A 68 17.74 14.20 26.63
CA LEU A 68 16.65 14.06 25.65
C LEU A 68 16.78 12.78 24.80
N SER A 69 18.01 12.34 24.51
CA SER A 69 18.26 11.09 23.77
C SER A 69 17.74 9.84 24.49
N ARG A 70 17.56 9.88 25.82
CA ARG A 70 16.92 8.80 26.59
C ARG A 70 15.41 8.72 26.35
N ILE A 71 14.79 9.79 25.85
CA ILE A 71 13.38 9.82 25.49
C ILE A 71 13.22 9.21 24.09
N GLY A 72 12.93 7.91 24.03
CA GLY A 72 12.83 7.15 22.78
C GLY A 72 11.93 7.75 21.69
N PRO A 73 10.74 8.31 21.99
CA PRO A 73 9.92 9.01 21.00
C PRO A 73 10.60 10.24 20.37
N TRP A 74 11.29 11.05 21.18
CA TRP A 74 12.00 12.25 20.71
C TRP A 74 13.16 11.86 19.78
N LEU A 75 13.97 10.88 20.19
CA LEU A 75 15.09 10.40 19.37
C LEU A 75 14.60 9.83 18.03
N ARG A 76 13.53 9.02 18.05
CA ARG A 76 12.92 8.47 16.81
C ARG A 76 12.39 9.57 15.90
N SER A 77 11.74 10.60 16.44
CA SER A 77 11.27 11.73 15.63
C SER A 77 12.41 12.48 14.95
N ARG A 78 13.54 12.68 15.65
CA ARG A 78 14.72 13.34 15.08
C ARG A 78 15.43 12.48 14.04
N LEU A 79 15.55 11.18 14.26
CA LEU A 79 16.11 10.24 13.28
C LEU A 79 15.25 10.15 12.02
N ARG A 80 13.91 10.09 12.15
CA ARG A 80 12.99 10.13 11.00
C ARG A 80 13.11 11.42 10.20
N ALA A 81 13.21 12.57 10.88
CA ALA A 81 13.41 13.84 10.19
C ALA A 81 14.75 13.88 9.44
N ALA A 82 15.81 13.32 10.01
CA ALA A 82 17.12 13.18 9.35
C ALA A 82 17.06 12.23 8.15
N GLU A 83 16.35 11.10 8.27
CA GLU A 83 16.11 10.16 7.18
C GLU A 83 15.33 10.79 6.02
N GLN A 84 14.26 11.54 6.33
CA GLN A 84 13.50 12.28 5.31
C GLN A 84 14.37 13.32 4.61
N LYS A 85 15.21 14.04 5.35
CA LYS A 85 16.16 15.01 4.77
C LYS A 85 17.18 14.30 3.86
N PHE A 86 17.77 13.19 4.32
CA PHE A 86 18.69 12.39 3.51
C PHE A 86 18.02 11.89 2.23
N SER A 87 16.78 11.40 2.33
CA SER A 87 16.00 10.90 1.19
C SER A 87 15.72 12.02 0.18
N GLN A 88 15.41 13.24 0.63
CA GLN A 88 15.21 14.40 -0.25
C GLN A 88 16.50 14.87 -0.94
N GLU A 89 17.63 14.89 -0.22
CA GLU A 89 18.92 15.28 -0.79
C GLU A 89 19.47 14.22 -1.77
N ASN A 90 19.15 12.93 -1.54
CA ASN A 90 19.71 11.81 -2.29
C ASN A 90 18.66 11.06 -3.16
N GLN A 91 17.57 11.71 -3.57
CA GLN A 91 16.47 11.08 -4.32
C GLN A 91 16.95 10.28 -5.55
N TRP A 92 17.95 10.80 -6.25
CA TRP A 92 18.46 10.23 -7.51
C TRP A 92 19.77 9.44 -7.34
N SER A 93 20.32 9.40 -6.13
CA SER A 93 21.65 8.82 -5.86
C SER A 93 21.77 7.36 -6.29
N ALA A 94 20.71 6.55 -6.15
CA ALA A 94 20.70 5.16 -6.56
C ALA A 94 20.81 5.00 -8.09
N HIS A 95 20.17 5.89 -8.86
CA HIS A 95 20.25 5.90 -10.32
C HIS A 95 21.62 6.42 -10.81
N GLU A 96 22.17 7.43 -10.14
CA GLU A 96 23.53 7.92 -10.39
C GLU A 96 24.58 6.85 -10.11
N GLU A 97 24.45 6.13 -8.99
CA GLU A 97 25.35 5.04 -8.62
C GLU A 97 25.20 3.86 -9.59
N ALA A 98 23.98 3.48 -9.99
CA ALA A 98 23.75 2.46 -11.00
C ALA A 98 24.39 2.84 -12.35
N LEU A 99 24.29 4.11 -12.76
CA LEU A 99 24.95 4.62 -13.96
C LEU A 99 26.47 4.47 -13.87
N THR A 100 27.10 4.87 -12.77
CA THR A 100 28.55 4.73 -12.60
C THR A 100 29.00 3.26 -12.68
N LEU A 101 28.23 2.34 -12.09
CA LEU A 101 28.49 0.90 -12.13
C LEU A 101 28.33 0.32 -13.55
N CYS A 102 27.29 0.75 -14.28
CA CYS A 102 27.04 0.29 -15.66
C CYS A 102 28.07 0.84 -16.65
N VAL A 103 28.53 2.08 -16.46
CA VAL A 103 29.63 2.67 -17.24
C VAL A 103 30.93 1.89 -17.02
N ALA A 104 31.23 1.54 -15.77
CA ALA A 104 32.42 0.74 -15.44
C ALA A 104 32.40 -0.66 -16.11
N GLN A 105 31.22 -1.27 -16.26
CA GLN A 105 31.03 -2.56 -16.91
C GLN A 105 30.77 -2.46 -18.43
N ARG A 106 30.88 -1.27 -19.02
CA ARG A 106 30.69 -1.00 -20.47
C ARG A 106 29.32 -1.42 -21.03
N LEU A 107 28.26 -1.33 -20.24
CA LEU A 107 26.88 -1.66 -20.65
C LEU A 107 26.23 -0.49 -21.40
N LEU A 108 26.67 -0.21 -22.62
CA LEU A 108 26.33 1.01 -23.38
C LEU A 108 24.81 1.27 -23.54
N GLN A 109 24.04 0.24 -23.88
CA GLN A 109 22.58 0.36 -24.06
C GLN A 109 21.88 0.74 -22.75
N THR A 110 22.25 0.08 -21.66
CA THR A 110 21.72 0.35 -20.32
C THR A 110 22.07 1.74 -19.84
N VAL A 111 23.32 2.18 -20.06
CA VAL A 111 23.79 3.52 -19.71
C VAL A 111 22.95 4.57 -20.44
N TYR A 112 22.66 4.36 -21.73
CA TYR A 112 21.79 5.24 -22.51
C TYR A 112 20.38 5.35 -21.88
N PHE A 113 19.75 4.21 -21.57
CA PHE A 113 18.40 4.21 -20.99
C PHE A 113 18.36 4.83 -19.60
N LEU A 114 19.27 4.44 -18.71
CA LEU A 114 19.34 5.00 -17.35
C LEU A 114 19.59 6.51 -17.36
N ASN A 115 20.45 7.00 -18.27
CA ASN A 115 20.73 8.44 -18.37
C ASN A 115 19.51 9.21 -18.91
N ARG A 116 18.80 8.64 -19.87
CA ARG A 116 17.53 9.19 -20.38
C ARG A 116 16.47 9.24 -19.29
N ASP A 117 16.35 8.18 -18.50
CA ASP A 117 15.37 8.11 -17.41
C ASP A 117 15.72 9.11 -16.30
N LEU A 118 17.01 9.22 -15.92
CA LEU A 118 17.48 10.18 -14.93
C LEU A 118 17.25 11.63 -15.39
N SER A 119 17.59 11.96 -16.64
CA SER A 119 17.34 13.29 -17.21
C SER A 119 15.84 13.59 -17.29
N PHE A 120 15.01 12.61 -17.64
CA PHE A 120 13.56 12.74 -17.60
C PHE A 120 13.08 13.08 -16.18
N MET A 121 13.48 12.29 -15.18
CA MET A 121 13.07 12.48 -13.79
C MET A 121 13.54 13.82 -13.19
N LYS A 122 14.76 14.27 -13.51
CA LYS A 122 15.29 15.55 -13.02
C LYS A 122 14.67 16.77 -13.70
N GLU A 123 14.51 16.74 -15.01
CA GLU A 123 14.20 17.95 -15.79
C GLU A 123 12.76 17.97 -16.31
N ARG A 124 12.31 16.86 -16.92
CA ARG A 124 11.02 16.80 -17.64
C ARG A 124 9.85 16.50 -16.72
N GLU A 125 9.99 15.53 -15.82
CA GLU A 125 8.95 15.14 -14.87
C GLU A 125 8.40 16.33 -14.07
N PRO A 126 9.20 17.20 -13.42
CA PRO A 126 8.66 18.33 -12.68
C PRO A 126 8.00 19.39 -13.57
N ALA A 127 8.40 19.52 -14.84
CA ALA A 127 7.71 20.38 -15.81
C ALA A 127 6.35 19.78 -16.20
N LEU A 128 6.32 18.49 -16.54
CA LEU A 128 5.10 17.75 -16.87
C LEU A 128 4.13 17.71 -15.69
N LEU A 129 4.60 17.52 -14.46
CA LEU A 129 3.76 17.57 -13.27
C LEU A 129 3.17 18.97 -13.04
N ARG A 130 3.91 20.03 -13.35
CA ARG A 130 3.39 21.41 -13.28
C ARG A 130 2.33 21.65 -14.36
N GLU A 131 2.50 21.10 -15.55
CA GLU A 131 1.52 21.16 -16.64
C GLU A 131 0.27 20.33 -16.33
N LEU A 132 0.45 19.09 -15.87
CA LEU A 132 -0.63 18.20 -15.44
C LEU A 132 -1.45 18.80 -14.29
N ARG A 133 -0.80 19.46 -13.32
CA ARG A 133 -1.52 20.17 -12.24
C ARG A 133 -2.35 21.35 -12.75
N LYS A 134 -1.96 21.97 -13.87
CA LYS A 134 -2.76 23.02 -14.52
C LYS A 134 -3.93 22.44 -15.31
N ASP A 135 -3.80 21.21 -15.80
CA ASP A 135 -4.90 20.57 -16.51
C ASP A 135 -6.01 20.14 -15.55
N LYS A 136 -7.18 20.73 -15.75
CA LYS A 136 -8.38 20.43 -14.94
C LYS A 136 -9.23 19.46 -15.72
N ILE A 137 -9.16 18.20 -15.33
CA ILE A 137 -9.99 17.13 -15.91
C ILE A 137 -11.41 17.27 -15.33
N PRO A 138 -12.45 17.41 -16.16
CA PRO A 138 -13.82 17.44 -15.67
C PRO A 138 -14.24 16.07 -15.14
N THR A 139 -14.84 16.04 -13.96
CA THR A 139 -15.43 14.83 -13.37
C THR A 139 -16.60 14.30 -14.19
N ARG A 140 -17.40 15.20 -14.79
CA ARG A 140 -18.55 14.85 -15.62
C ARG A 140 -18.72 15.84 -16.78
N THR A 141 -19.13 15.30 -17.92
CA THR A 141 -19.52 16.07 -19.12
C THR A 141 -21.02 15.90 -19.36
N PHE A 142 -21.69 16.99 -19.71
CA PHE A 142 -23.11 17.02 -20.02
C PHE A 142 -23.30 17.41 -21.48
N PHE A 143 -24.26 16.77 -22.13
CA PHE A 143 -24.59 16.97 -23.54
C PHE A 143 -26.02 17.52 -23.66
N TRP A 144 -26.16 18.61 -24.41
CA TRP A 144 -27.42 19.32 -24.64
C TRP A 144 -27.72 19.34 -26.13
N PRO A 145 -28.33 18.26 -26.67
CA PRO A 145 -28.63 18.16 -28.10
C PRO A 145 -29.83 19.01 -28.52
N THR A 146 -29.65 19.89 -29.51
CA THR A 146 -30.73 20.66 -30.14
C THR A 146 -30.98 20.20 -31.57
N GLN A 147 -32.23 19.85 -31.89
CA GLN A 147 -32.61 19.40 -33.24
C GLN A 147 -32.38 20.50 -34.28
N ILE A 148 -31.82 20.12 -35.43
CA ILE A 148 -31.71 21.00 -36.60
C ILE A 148 -33.04 20.93 -37.37
N TRP A 149 -33.74 22.05 -37.44
CA TRP A 149 -35.13 22.11 -37.93
C TRP A 149 -35.28 21.78 -39.42
N LEU A 150 -34.34 22.25 -40.24
CA LEU A 150 -34.35 22.08 -41.68
C LEU A 150 -33.45 20.89 -42.08
N PRO A 151 -33.99 19.86 -42.75
CA PRO A 151 -33.20 18.71 -43.18
C PRO A 151 -32.07 19.02 -44.15
N THR A 152 -32.16 20.13 -44.89
CA THR A 152 -31.08 20.62 -45.76
C THR A 152 -29.82 21.01 -44.96
N ASN A 153 -29.99 21.39 -43.70
CA ASN A 153 -28.90 21.85 -42.84
C ASN A 153 -28.35 20.72 -41.95
N TRP A 154 -28.85 19.49 -42.10
CA TRP A 154 -28.24 18.34 -41.44
C TRP A 154 -26.81 18.17 -41.94
N VAL A 155 -25.92 17.66 -41.09
CA VAL A 155 -24.52 17.49 -41.46
C VAL A 155 -24.29 16.02 -41.77
N VAL A 156 -23.94 15.71 -43.03
CA VAL A 156 -23.55 14.35 -43.43
C VAL A 156 -22.04 14.24 -43.39
N ARG A 157 -21.52 13.31 -42.58
CA ARG A 157 -20.10 13.01 -42.48
C ARG A 157 -19.80 11.71 -43.20
N ARG A 158 -18.77 11.71 -44.03
CA ARG A 158 -18.19 10.52 -44.65
C ARG A 158 -16.94 10.15 -43.86
N SER A 159 -16.90 8.95 -43.30
CA SER A 159 -15.72 8.40 -42.64
C SER A 159 -15.11 7.27 -43.47
N PHE A 160 -13.82 7.37 -43.77
CA PHE A 160 -13.09 6.37 -44.53
C PHE A 160 -11.62 6.36 -44.08
N GLN A 161 -11.07 5.18 -43.77
CA GLN A 161 -9.66 4.99 -43.39
C GLN A 161 -9.15 5.97 -42.31
N GLY A 162 -9.99 6.28 -41.31
CA GLY A 162 -9.64 7.18 -40.20
C GLY A 162 -9.74 8.67 -40.53
N GLN A 163 -10.05 9.05 -41.77
CA GLN A 163 -10.39 10.42 -42.15
C GLN A 163 -11.90 10.62 -42.11
N SER A 164 -12.35 11.81 -41.68
CA SER A 164 -13.76 12.18 -41.65
C SER A 164 -13.95 13.54 -42.34
N GLU A 165 -14.77 13.58 -43.38
CA GLU A 165 -15.06 14.78 -44.16
C GLU A 165 -16.57 15.08 -44.15
N ILE A 166 -16.91 16.38 -44.23
CA ILE A 166 -18.29 16.83 -44.33
C ILE A 166 -18.68 16.86 -45.81
N VAL A 167 -19.72 16.11 -46.16
CA VAL A 167 -20.27 16.01 -47.53
C VAL A 167 -21.53 16.86 -47.62
N PRO A 168 -21.80 17.54 -48.75
CA PRO A 168 -23.02 18.31 -48.92
C PRO A 168 -24.28 17.44 -48.76
N THR A 169 -25.27 17.97 -48.04
CA THR A 169 -26.57 17.34 -47.85
C THR A 169 -27.41 17.40 -49.11
N VAL A 170 -27.62 16.25 -49.73
CA VAL A 170 -28.47 16.11 -50.92
C VAL A 170 -29.71 15.29 -50.59
N LEU A 171 -30.89 15.87 -50.86
CA LEU A 171 -32.19 15.21 -50.73
C LEU A 171 -32.56 14.51 -52.05
N SER A 172 -32.68 13.19 -52.02
CA SER A 172 -33.14 12.37 -53.15
C SER A 172 -34.56 11.86 -52.92
N LYS A 173 -35.38 11.85 -53.98
CA LYS A 173 -36.70 11.20 -53.96
C LYS A 173 -36.61 9.68 -54.16
N GLN A 174 -35.49 9.18 -54.67
CA GLN A 174 -35.29 7.76 -54.96
C GLN A 174 -34.82 7.01 -53.71
N ALA A 175 -35.58 5.99 -53.31
CA ALA A 175 -35.21 5.14 -52.19
C ALA A 175 -34.07 4.19 -52.58
N THR A 176 -33.09 4.03 -51.69
CA THR A 176 -32.00 3.04 -51.84
C THR A 176 -32.15 1.93 -50.81
N SER A 177 -31.75 0.71 -51.15
CA SER A 177 -31.92 -0.47 -50.28
C SER A 177 -30.88 -0.57 -49.16
N ILE A 178 -29.77 0.17 -49.25
CA ILE A 178 -28.63 0.05 -48.32
C ILE A 178 -28.63 1.25 -47.38
N THR A 179 -29.24 1.07 -46.21
CA THR A 179 -29.34 2.08 -45.14
C THR A 179 -28.44 1.77 -43.94
N THR A 180 -28.09 0.50 -43.75
CA THR A 180 -27.20 0.05 -42.68
C THR A 180 -25.74 0.16 -43.09
N PRO A 181 -24.85 0.65 -42.20
CA PRO A 181 -23.42 0.72 -42.50
C PRO A 181 -22.91 -0.69 -42.79
N ARG A 182 -22.19 -0.84 -43.90
CA ARG A 182 -21.55 -2.11 -44.25
C ARG A 182 -20.33 -2.29 -43.36
N SER A 183 -20.10 -3.52 -42.89
CA SER A 183 -18.92 -3.90 -42.11
C SER A 183 -17.66 -4.06 -42.96
N ASP A 184 -17.73 -3.74 -44.25
CA ASP A 184 -16.63 -3.87 -45.19
C ASP A 184 -15.67 -2.67 -45.04
N PRO A 185 -14.41 -2.89 -44.60
CA PRO A 185 -13.44 -1.82 -44.38
C PRO A 185 -13.02 -1.10 -45.66
N SER A 186 -13.34 -1.65 -46.83
CA SER A 186 -13.05 -1.04 -48.14
C SER A 186 -14.03 0.06 -48.55
N GLN A 187 -15.11 0.28 -47.79
CA GLN A 187 -16.17 1.22 -48.15
C GLN A 187 -16.30 2.37 -47.14
N PRO A 188 -16.64 3.59 -47.60
CA PRO A 188 -16.88 4.72 -46.70
C PRO A 188 -18.18 4.52 -45.91
N VAL A 189 -18.17 4.90 -44.64
CA VAL A 189 -19.36 4.92 -43.78
C VAL A 189 -19.89 6.35 -43.73
N PHE A 190 -21.19 6.51 -44.01
CA PHE A 190 -21.86 7.79 -43.92
C PHE A 190 -22.64 7.89 -42.60
N LEU A 191 -22.49 9.02 -41.92
CA LEU A 191 -23.19 9.35 -40.68
C LEU A 191 -23.95 10.66 -40.87
N VAL A 192 -25.15 10.75 -40.30
CA VAL A 192 -25.96 11.98 -40.34
C VAL A 192 -26.10 12.55 -38.94
N GLU A 193 -25.72 13.80 -38.78
CA GLU A 193 -25.93 14.58 -37.57
C GLU A 193 -27.19 15.42 -37.75
N LYS A 194 -28.26 15.03 -37.05
CA LYS A 194 -29.55 15.73 -37.04
C LYS A 194 -29.64 16.77 -35.92
N GLU A 195 -28.69 16.75 -35.00
CA GLU A 195 -28.68 17.53 -33.77
C GLU A 195 -27.37 18.31 -33.65
N THR A 196 -27.47 19.53 -33.14
CA THR A 196 -26.33 20.33 -32.69
C THR A 196 -26.14 20.10 -31.20
N VAL A 197 -25.02 19.50 -30.81
CA VAL A 197 -24.76 19.14 -29.42
C VAL A 197 -23.91 20.22 -28.75
N ARG A 198 -24.47 20.89 -27.74
CA ARG A 198 -23.70 21.78 -26.86
C ARG A 198 -23.19 21.00 -25.66
N THR A 199 -21.95 21.23 -25.27
CA THR A 199 -21.33 20.52 -24.13
C THR A 199 -21.04 21.48 -22.98
N THR A 200 -21.32 21.03 -21.77
CA THR A 200 -20.89 21.70 -20.54
C THR A 200 -20.15 20.70 -19.66
N THR A 201 -19.19 21.19 -18.88
CA THR A 201 -18.34 20.33 -18.07
C THR A 201 -18.22 20.86 -16.65
N THR A 202 -17.99 19.97 -15.69
CA THR A 202 -17.82 20.33 -14.27
C THR A 202 -16.49 21.04 -13.98
N ARG A 203 -15.64 21.24 -15.01
CA ARG A 203 -14.34 21.93 -14.94
C ARG A 203 -14.48 23.38 -14.50
N TRP A 204 -15.57 24.04 -14.92
CA TRP A 204 -15.75 25.48 -14.73
C TRP A 204 -16.58 25.77 -13.48
N PRO A 205 -16.25 26.83 -12.72
CA PRO A 205 -17.12 27.30 -11.65
C PRO A 205 -18.49 27.67 -12.23
N MET A 206 -19.54 27.57 -11.41
CA MET A 206 -20.92 27.85 -11.84
C MET A 206 -21.44 26.98 -13.00
N TRP A 207 -20.84 25.81 -13.26
CA TRP A 207 -21.31 24.85 -14.28
C TRP A 207 -22.81 24.52 -14.15
N ARG A 208 -23.37 24.56 -12.93
CA ARG A 208 -24.81 24.37 -12.67
C ARG A 208 -25.68 25.45 -13.32
N MET A 209 -25.23 26.71 -13.32
CA MET A 209 -25.94 27.81 -13.98
C MET A 209 -25.88 27.66 -15.50
N PHE A 210 -24.71 27.28 -16.03
CA PHE A 210 -24.58 26.96 -17.46
C PHE A 210 -25.48 25.79 -17.85
N ASN A 211 -25.55 24.73 -17.05
CA ASN A 211 -26.46 23.61 -17.27
C ASN A 211 -27.92 24.08 -17.30
N TYR A 212 -28.33 24.98 -16.40
CA TYR A 212 -29.67 25.56 -16.43
C TYR A 212 -29.95 26.30 -17.76
N PHE A 213 -29.05 27.18 -18.20
CA PHE A 213 -29.24 27.90 -19.48
C PHE A 213 -29.25 26.96 -20.68
N HIS A 214 -28.32 26.01 -20.75
CA HIS A 214 -28.25 25.06 -21.85
C HIS A 214 -29.43 24.09 -21.87
N ARG A 215 -29.91 23.62 -20.70
CA ARG A 215 -31.12 22.79 -20.58
C ARG A 215 -32.35 23.56 -21.03
N THR A 216 -32.50 24.80 -20.56
CA THR A 216 -33.61 25.68 -20.94
C THR A 216 -33.61 25.92 -22.45
N TRP A 217 -32.47 26.28 -23.01
CA TRP A 217 -32.31 26.45 -24.46
C TRP A 217 -32.68 25.16 -25.20
N CYS A 218 -32.06 24.04 -24.83
CA CYS A 218 -32.26 22.76 -25.48
C CYS A 218 -33.73 22.33 -25.49
N TRP A 219 -34.37 22.36 -24.34
CA TRP A 219 -35.75 21.92 -24.20
C TRP A 219 -36.72 22.88 -24.89
N THR A 220 -36.46 24.20 -24.84
CA THR A 220 -37.30 25.20 -25.52
C THR A 220 -37.31 24.96 -27.03
N TRP A 221 -36.14 24.85 -27.66
CA TRP A 221 -36.04 24.66 -29.11
C TRP A 221 -36.54 23.29 -29.56
N ASN A 222 -36.31 22.24 -28.77
CA ASN A 222 -36.81 20.90 -29.09
C ASN A 222 -38.33 20.79 -28.92
N ALA A 223 -38.90 21.39 -27.87
CA ALA A 223 -40.34 21.45 -27.69
C ALA A 223 -41.01 22.29 -28.78
N MET A 224 -40.44 23.45 -29.12
CA MET A 224 -40.92 24.29 -30.23
C MET A 224 -40.88 23.55 -31.57
N PHE A 225 -39.81 22.79 -31.85
CA PHE A 225 -39.72 21.93 -33.03
C PHE A 225 -40.79 20.84 -33.02
N PHE A 226 -40.97 20.14 -31.89
CA PHE A 226 -41.93 19.05 -31.80
C PHE A 226 -43.39 19.53 -31.92
N PHE A 227 -43.78 20.55 -31.14
CA PHE A 227 -45.15 21.05 -31.11
C PHE A 227 -45.49 22.01 -32.26
N GLY A 228 -44.49 22.72 -32.81
CA GLY A 228 -44.66 23.67 -33.91
C GLY A 228 -44.48 23.08 -35.30
N ILE A 229 -43.59 22.09 -35.46
CA ILE A 229 -43.27 21.50 -36.77
C ILE A 229 -43.74 20.04 -36.86
N VAL A 230 -43.29 19.17 -35.96
CA VAL A 230 -43.56 17.73 -36.06
C VAL A 230 -45.06 17.41 -35.93
N LEU A 231 -45.71 17.92 -34.89
CA LEU A 231 -47.13 17.66 -34.64
C LEU A 231 -48.05 18.25 -35.73
N PRO A 232 -47.92 19.53 -36.13
CA PRO A 232 -48.82 20.09 -37.13
C PRO A 232 -48.59 19.57 -38.56
N TRP A 233 -47.34 19.21 -38.93
CA TRP A 233 -46.98 18.93 -40.32
C TRP A 233 -46.57 17.49 -40.62
N CYS A 234 -45.99 16.79 -39.64
CA CYS A 234 -45.44 15.44 -39.83
C CYS A 234 -46.31 14.34 -39.19
N SER A 235 -47.25 14.70 -38.31
CA SER A 235 -48.11 13.75 -37.59
C SER A 235 -49.25 13.19 -38.45
N PRO A 236 -49.73 11.95 -38.16
CA PRO A 236 -50.93 11.39 -38.78
C PRO A 236 -52.23 12.16 -38.45
N VAL A 237 -52.21 13.10 -37.51
CA VAL A 237 -53.31 14.01 -37.14
C VAL A 237 -52.98 15.49 -37.40
N GLY A 238 -52.02 15.76 -38.30
CA GLY A 238 -51.63 17.12 -38.68
C GLY A 238 -52.41 17.70 -39.87
N LEU A 239 -52.11 18.95 -40.23
CA LEU A 239 -52.69 19.66 -41.38
C LEU A 239 -52.43 18.91 -42.69
N ARG A 240 -51.21 18.42 -42.85
CA ARG A 240 -50.82 17.66 -44.05
C ARG A 240 -51.61 16.37 -44.18
N ALA A 241 -51.90 15.68 -43.07
CA ALA A 241 -52.72 14.47 -43.08
C ALA A 241 -54.18 14.75 -43.42
N LEU A 242 -54.69 15.95 -43.14
CA LEU A 242 -56.04 16.36 -43.47
C LEU A 242 -56.21 16.71 -44.95
N PHE A 243 -55.29 17.51 -45.50
CA PHE A 243 -55.46 18.11 -46.84
C PHE A 243 -54.71 17.40 -47.97
N CYS A 244 -53.64 16.63 -47.70
CA CYS A 244 -52.93 15.94 -48.78
C CYS A 244 -53.75 14.74 -49.32
N VAL A 245 -53.79 14.61 -50.64
CA VAL A 245 -54.47 13.49 -51.32
C VAL A 245 -53.66 12.21 -51.22
N GLU A 246 -52.33 12.30 -51.33
CA GLU A 246 -51.44 11.15 -51.28
C GLU A 246 -50.80 10.99 -49.89
N PRO A 247 -50.58 9.75 -49.42
CA PRO A 247 -49.84 9.50 -48.19
C PRO A 247 -48.41 10.03 -48.32
N PHE A 248 -47.84 10.52 -47.22
CA PHE A 248 -46.52 11.14 -47.22
C PHE A 248 -45.55 10.42 -46.27
N MET A 249 -44.26 10.70 -46.42
CA MET A 249 -43.18 10.17 -45.57
C MET A 249 -42.48 11.36 -44.93
N PRO A 250 -42.71 11.65 -43.62
CA PRO A 250 -42.13 12.79 -42.93
C PRO A 250 -40.66 12.60 -42.56
N ASP A 251 -40.23 11.36 -42.29
CA ASP A 251 -38.84 11.07 -41.90
C ASP A 251 -37.94 10.80 -43.11
N LEU A 252 -36.67 11.17 -42.96
CA LEU A 252 -35.61 10.92 -43.93
C LEU A 252 -34.59 9.91 -43.36
N GLU A 253 -34.19 8.98 -44.21
CA GLU A 253 -33.13 7.98 -44.00
C GLU A 253 -31.90 8.30 -44.84
N LEU A 254 -30.72 7.91 -44.34
CA LEU A 254 -29.44 8.10 -45.01
C LEU A 254 -29.11 6.88 -45.88
N SER A 255 -28.73 7.14 -47.13
CA SER A 255 -28.16 6.12 -48.02
C SER A 255 -26.68 5.93 -47.73
N GLN A 256 -26.26 4.69 -47.48
CA GLN A 256 -24.84 4.35 -47.29
C GLN A 256 -24.07 4.21 -48.60
N VAL A 257 -24.75 4.28 -49.75
CA VAL A 257 -24.10 4.19 -51.07
C VAL A 257 -23.52 5.54 -51.47
N ASN A 258 -24.35 6.59 -51.39
CA ASN A 258 -24.03 7.91 -51.94
C ASN A 258 -24.05 9.03 -50.89
N GLY A 259 -24.37 8.72 -49.63
CA GLY A 259 -24.53 9.73 -48.58
C GLY A 259 -25.77 10.63 -48.73
N THR A 260 -26.68 10.30 -49.64
CA THR A 260 -27.90 11.08 -49.91
C THR A 260 -29.02 10.73 -48.92
N LEU A 261 -29.87 11.70 -48.60
CA LEU A 261 -31.02 11.51 -47.73
C LEU A 261 -32.27 11.24 -48.57
N PHE A 262 -33.04 10.21 -48.23
CA PHE A 262 -34.27 9.86 -48.95
C PHE A 262 -35.43 9.57 -47.99
N PRO A 263 -36.70 9.69 -48.44
CA PRO A 263 -37.86 9.45 -47.59
C PRO A 263 -37.93 8.01 -47.08
N ARG A 264 -38.08 7.88 -45.76
CA ARG A 264 -38.16 6.59 -45.06
C ARG A 264 -39.49 5.91 -45.35
N LYS A 265 -39.46 4.72 -45.96
CA LYS A 265 -40.70 3.98 -46.26
C LYS A 265 -41.51 3.59 -45.02
N SER A 266 -40.85 3.34 -43.89
CA SER A 266 -41.52 2.98 -42.63
C SER A 266 -42.19 4.15 -41.93
N SER A 267 -41.90 5.40 -42.32
CA SER A 267 -42.57 6.59 -41.76
C SER A 267 -43.85 6.94 -42.52
N LEU A 268 -44.34 6.10 -43.44
CA LEU A 268 -45.52 6.37 -44.24
C LEU A 268 -46.74 6.73 -43.38
N THR A 269 -47.21 7.97 -43.49
CA THR A 269 -48.39 8.48 -42.80
C THR A 269 -49.61 8.51 -43.73
N SER A 270 -50.72 7.96 -43.24
CA SER A 270 -51.98 7.94 -43.98
C SER A 270 -52.75 9.26 -43.84
N THR A 271 -53.09 9.87 -44.97
CA THR A 271 -53.99 11.03 -45.08
C THR A 271 -55.48 10.64 -44.97
N LEU A 272 -56.36 11.62 -44.80
CA LEU A 272 -57.82 11.42 -44.79
C LEU A 272 -58.31 10.64 -46.02
N THR A 273 -57.88 11.06 -47.21
CA THR A 273 -58.21 10.39 -48.49
C THR A 273 -57.73 8.95 -48.51
N SER A 274 -56.48 8.70 -48.10
CA SER A 274 -55.94 7.33 -48.04
C SER A 274 -56.66 6.47 -47.00
N ARG A 275 -57.07 7.05 -45.87
CA ARG A 275 -57.88 6.37 -44.84
C ARG A 275 -59.28 6.02 -45.36
N LEU A 276 -59.93 6.92 -46.09
CA LEU A 276 -61.23 6.67 -46.73
C LEU A 276 -61.10 5.57 -47.79
N ILE A 277 -60.10 5.61 -48.66
CA ILE A 277 -59.83 4.56 -49.65
C ILE A 277 -59.57 3.22 -48.95
N ASN A 278 -58.78 3.22 -47.88
CA ASN A 278 -58.49 2.01 -47.11
C ASN A 278 -59.73 1.46 -46.40
N LEU A 279 -60.63 2.31 -45.90
CA LEU A 279 -61.91 1.91 -45.33
C LEU A 279 -62.78 1.18 -46.38
N TRP A 280 -62.92 1.76 -47.57
CA TRP A 280 -63.70 1.15 -48.66
C TRP A 280 -63.06 -0.11 -49.22
N ARG A 281 -61.72 -0.16 -49.32
CA ARG A 281 -60.98 -1.38 -49.64
C ARG A 281 -61.19 -2.47 -48.60
N HIS A 282 -61.18 -2.11 -47.31
CA HIS A 282 -61.45 -3.05 -46.22
C HIS A 282 -62.89 -3.59 -46.28
N ILE A 283 -63.87 -2.73 -46.57
CA ILE A 283 -65.27 -3.13 -46.79
C ILE A 283 -65.37 -4.11 -47.98
N SER A 284 -64.73 -3.80 -49.10
CA SER A 284 -64.69 -4.67 -50.28
C SER A 284 -64.05 -6.03 -49.95
N LYS A 285 -62.90 -6.05 -49.27
CA LYS A 285 -62.21 -7.27 -48.84
C LYS A 285 -63.00 -8.09 -47.81
N SER A 286 -63.70 -7.43 -46.89
CA SER A 286 -64.58 -8.07 -45.91
C SER A 286 -65.75 -8.77 -46.61
N ARG A 287 -66.29 -8.15 -47.68
CA ARG A 287 -67.34 -8.76 -48.49
C ARG A 287 -66.81 -9.95 -49.29
N THR A 288 -65.71 -9.80 -50.01
CA THR A 288 -65.16 -10.91 -50.80
C THR A 288 -64.79 -12.09 -49.91
N LYS A 289 -64.22 -11.84 -48.72
CA LYS A 289 -63.95 -12.87 -47.70
C LYS A 289 -65.21 -13.58 -47.19
N PHE A 290 -66.34 -12.89 -47.11
CA PHE A 290 -67.61 -13.51 -46.73
C PHE A 290 -68.16 -14.38 -47.87
N GLU A 291 -68.10 -13.90 -49.11
CA GLU A 291 -68.57 -14.66 -50.27
C GLU A 291 -67.72 -15.92 -50.53
N THR A 292 -66.40 -15.85 -50.32
CA THR A 292 -65.48 -16.99 -50.55
C THR A 292 -65.46 -18.03 -49.44
N LYS A 293 -66.06 -17.75 -48.27
CA LYS A 293 -66.14 -18.75 -47.19
C LYS A 293 -67.24 -19.79 -47.47
N PRO A 294 -66.97 -21.08 -47.21
CA PRO A 294 -67.99 -22.12 -47.32
C PRO A 294 -69.05 -21.97 -46.22
N ASP A 295 -70.30 -22.30 -46.56
CA ASP A 295 -71.43 -22.21 -45.64
C ASP A 295 -71.32 -23.28 -44.56
N THR A 296 -71.03 -22.82 -43.35
CA THR A 296 -70.87 -23.66 -42.15
C THR A 296 -71.80 -23.19 -41.02
N GLY A 297 -72.67 -22.21 -41.29
CA GLY A 297 -73.55 -21.58 -40.30
C GLY A 297 -74.95 -22.21 -40.24
N PHE A 298 -75.55 -22.14 -39.05
CA PHE A 298 -76.92 -22.60 -38.76
C PHE A 298 -78.02 -21.84 -39.53
N ILE A 299 -77.74 -20.60 -39.95
CA ILE A 299 -78.61 -19.77 -40.80
C ILE A 299 -77.99 -19.73 -42.19
N GLY A 300 -78.78 -20.06 -43.22
CA GLY A 300 -78.32 -20.09 -44.61
C GLY A 300 -77.70 -18.78 -45.11
N LYS A 301 -76.86 -18.88 -46.15
CA LYS A 301 -76.07 -17.76 -46.70
C LYS A 301 -76.93 -16.59 -47.17
N ASP A 302 -78.15 -16.84 -47.61
CA ASP A 302 -78.99 -15.81 -48.21
C ASP A 302 -79.44 -14.76 -47.21
N PHE A 303 -79.88 -15.15 -46.00
CA PHE A 303 -80.23 -14.20 -44.94
C PHE A 303 -78.98 -13.51 -44.37
N THR A 304 -77.92 -14.28 -44.12
CA THR A 304 -76.65 -13.75 -43.60
C THR A 304 -75.97 -12.80 -44.58
N ARG A 305 -76.18 -12.93 -45.90
CA ARG A 305 -75.70 -11.99 -46.93
C ARG A 305 -76.34 -10.61 -46.79
N HIS A 306 -77.64 -10.51 -46.52
CA HIS A 306 -78.31 -9.23 -46.29
C HIS A 306 -77.81 -8.54 -45.01
N VAL A 307 -77.66 -9.29 -43.92
CA VAL A 307 -77.09 -8.78 -42.66
C VAL A 307 -75.65 -8.33 -42.85
N ASN A 308 -74.83 -9.09 -43.59
CA ASN A 308 -73.45 -8.72 -43.87
C ASN A 308 -73.34 -7.48 -44.79
N ARG A 309 -74.27 -7.28 -45.73
CA ARG A 309 -74.36 -6.05 -46.53
C ARG A 309 -74.74 -4.85 -45.66
N LEU A 310 -75.74 -4.99 -44.81
CA LEU A 310 -76.14 -3.95 -43.85
C LEU A 310 -74.97 -3.59 -42.92
N TRP A 311 -74.31 -4.59 -42.34
CA TRP A 311 -73.15 -4.39 -41.47
C TRP A 311 -71.98 -3.68 -42.16
N ASN A 312 -71.62 -4.09 -43.38
CA ASN A 312 -70.46 -3.52 -44.06
C ASN A 312 -70.72 -2.15 -44.70
N TYR A 313 -71.89 -1.91 -45.30
CA TYR A 313 -72.19 -0.63 -45.94
C TYR A 313 -72.78 0.41 -44.98
N PHE A 314 -73.69 0.01 -44.09
CA PHE A 314 -74.32 0.95 -43.16
C PHE A 314 -73.46 1.14 -41.91
N PHE A 315 -73.19 0.07 -41.15
CA PHE A 315 -72.44 0.22 -39.90
C PHE A 315 -70.96 0.58 -40.11
N LYS A 316 -70.24 -0.10 -41.01
CA LYS A 316 -68.82 0.22 -41.26
C LYS A 316 -68.62 1.33 -42.28
N GLY A 317 -69.42 1.34 -43.36
CA GLY A 317 -69.32 2.32 -44.43
C GLY A 317 -69.81 3.69 -43.97
N PHE A 318 -71.11 3.84 -43.75
CA PHE A 318 -71.73 5.13 -43.43
C PHE A 318 -71.21 5.75 -42.12
N PHE A 319 -71.21 5.02 -41.00
CA PHE A 319 -70.65 5.59 -39.75
C PHE A 319 -69.13 5.75 -39.80
N GLY A 320 -68.40 4.87 -40.50
CA GLY A 320 -66.95 4.99 -40.67
C GLY A 320 -66.55 6.19 -41.53
N THR A 321 -67.27 6.46 -42.62
CA THR A 321 -67.05 7.65 -43.44
C THR A 321 -67.46 8.92 -42.70
N ILE A 322 -68.58 8.92 -41.98
CA ILE A 322 -68.98 10.07 -41.13
C ILE A 322 -67.94 10.34 -40.05
N GLY A 323 -67.46 9.31 -39.35
CA GLY A 323 -66.40 9.46 -38.35
C GLY A 323 -65.11 10.04 -38.95
N LEU A 324 -64.70 9.58 -40.13
CA LEU A 324 -63.51 10.11 -40.80
C LEU A 324 -63.71 11.51 -41.40
N VAL A 325 -64.91 11.88 -41.85
CA VAL A 325 -65.14 13.20 -42.47
C VAL A 325 -65.51 14.27 -41.43
N VAL A 326 -66.11 13.89 -40.29
CA VAL A 326 -66.56 14.83 -39.26
C VAL A 326 -65.60 14.86 -38.07
N ILE A 327 -65.34 13.70 -37.46
CA ILE A 327 -64.56 13.64 -36.20
C ILE A 327 -63.08 13.88 -36.47
N PHE A 328 -62.51 13.27 -37.51
CA PHE A 328 -61.08 13.38 -37.79
C PHE A 328 -60.61 14.83 -38.06
N PRO A 329 -61.30 15.66 -38.88
CA PRO A 329 -60.91 17.05 -39.04
C PRO A 329 -60.98 17.85 -37.73
N ILE A 330 -62.02 17.64 -36.91
CA ILE A 330 -62.14 18.28 -35.60
C ILE A 330 -60.94 17.93 -34.73
N VAL A 331 -60.60 16.64 -34.64
CA VAL A 331 -59.42 16.18 -33.88
C VAL A 331 -58.13 16.81 -34.41
N CYS A 332 -57.93 16.84 -35.73
CA CYS A 332 -56.77 17.49 -36.33
C CYS A 332 -56.68 18.96 -35.92
N PHE A 333 -57.76 19.73 -36.10
CA PHE A 333 -57.78 21.16 -35.73
C PHE A 333 -57.52 21.37 -34.23
N CYS A 334 -58.14 20.58 -33.35
CA CYS A 334 -57.89 20.66 -31.91
C CYS A 334 -56.42 20.39 -31.58
N VAL A 335 -55.81 19.35 -32.18
CA VAL A 335 -54.39 19.01 -31.96
C VAL A 335 -53.47 20.10 -32.50
N ILE A 336 -53.74 20.65 -33.69
CA ILE A 336 -52.91 21.71 -34.28
C ILE A 336 -52.99 23.00 -33.47
N ILE A 337 -54.20 23.43 -33.09
CA ILE A 337 -54.39 24.65 -32.30
C ILE A 337 -53.72 24.52 -30.94
N SER A 338 -53.94 23.39 -30.25
CA SER A 338 -53.30 23.14 -28.95
C SER A 338 -51.77 23.03 -29.06
N SER A 339 -51.24 22.34 -30.07
CA SER A 339 -49.79 22.20 -30.24
C SER A 339 -49.14 23.52 -30.61
N LEU A 340 -49.72 24.32 -31.50
CA LEU A 340 -49.21 25.65 -31.84
C LEU A 340 -49.27 26.60 -30.63
N PHE A 341 -50.34 26.55 -29.85
CA PHE A 341 -50.45 27.31 -28.61
C PHE A 341 -49.33 26.94 -27.62
N ILE A 342 -49.08 25.64 -27.43
CA ILE A 342 -47.96 25.16 -26.60
C ILE A 342 -46.62 25.64 -27.18
N ALA A 343 -46.40 25.53 -28.49
CA ALA A 343 -45.16 25.94 -29.14
C ALA A 343 -44.85 27.43 -28.93
N VAL A 344 -45.85 28.31 -29.09
CA VAL A 344 -45.71 29.76 -28.88
C VAL A 344 -45.46 30.08 -27.41
N THR A 345 -46.17 29.42 -26.50
CA THR A 345 -46.02 29.66 -25.05
C THR A 345 -44.78 29.00 -24.44
N THR A 346 -44.10 28.08 -25.15
CA THR A 346 -42.94 27.31 -24.67
C THR A 346 -41.84 28.22 -24.11
N VAL A 347 -41.56 29.35 -24.75
CA VAL A 347 -40.50 30.29 -24.30
C VAL A 347 -40.81 30.87 -22.92
N LEU A 348 -42.08 30.98 -22.54
CA LEU A 348 -42.51 31.57 -21.27
C LEU A 348 -42.44 30.56 -20.12
N TRP A 349 -42.95 29.34 -20.31
CA TRP A 349 -43.04 28.36 -19.23
C TRP A 349 -41.83 27.42 -19.12
N MET A 350 -41.06 27.21 -20.20
CA MET A 350 -39.91 26.30 -20.18
C MET A 350 -38.80 26.74 -19.19
N PRO A 351 -38.43 28.03 -19.09
CA PRO A 351 -37.49 28.49 -18.05
C PRO A 351 -38.00 28.24 -16.63
N LEU A 352 -39.30 28.41 -16.39
CA LEU A 352 -39.89 28.12 -15.09
C LEU A 352 -39.81 26.61 -14.78
N LEU A 353 -40.12 25.75 -15.75
CA LEU A 353 -40.00 24.31 -15.59
C LEU A 353 -38.56 23.89 -15.29
N THR A 354 -37.58 24.35 -16.07
CA THR A 354 -36.17 24.00 -15.83
C THR A 354 -35.64 24.57 -14.51
N LEU A 355 -36.16 25.71 -14.06
CA LEU A 355 -35.86 26.29 -12.76
C LEU A 355 -36.42 25.43 -11.63
N THR A 356 -37.66 24.93 -11.75
CA THR A 356 -38.21 23.98 -10.75
C THR A 356 -37.38 22.70 -10.68
N ILE A 357 -36.88 22.20 -11.81
CA ILE A 357 -35.95 21.06 -11.84
C ILE A 357 -34.61 21.42 -11.17
N GLN A 358 -34.09 22.62 -11.40
CA GLN A 358 -32.87 23.06 -10.75
C GLN A 358 -33.03 23.20 -9.22
N LEU A 359 -34.18 23.69 -8.76
CA LEU A 359 -34.51 23.80 -7.35
C LEU A 359 -34.69 22.42 -6.70
N THR A 360 -35.36 21.49 -7.38
CA THR A 360 -35.51 20.11 -6.88
C THR A 360 -34.16 19.37 -6.86
N ASN A 361 -33.28 19.61 -7.85
CA ASN A 361 -31.91 19.10 -7.83
C ASN A 361 -31.08 19.65 -6.66
N LEU A 362 -31.36 20.89 -6.24
CA LEU A 362 -30.68 21.52 -5.11
C LEU A 362 -31.22 21.04 -3.75
N LEU A 363 -32.55 20.90 -3.64
CA LEU A 363 -33.24 20.66 -2.37
C LEU A 363 -33.48 19.18 -2.06
N VAL A 364 -33.84 18.38 -3.06
CA VAL A 364 -34.34 17.01 -2.85
C VAL A 364 -33.34 15.97 -3.32
N TYR A 365 -33.02 15.94 -4.62
CA TYR A 365 -32.19 14.91 -5.22
C TYR A 365 -31.37 15.43 -6.40
N ASP A 366 -30.05 15.40 -6.28
CA ASP A 366 -29.12 15.93 -7.27
C ASP A 366 -28.89 14.97 -8.45
N LEU A 367 -29.72 15.11 -9.49
CA LEU A 367 -29.58 14.39 -10.77
C LEU A 367 -28.26 14.71 -11.48
N ASP A 368 -27.74 15.91 -11.27
CA ASP A 368 -26.54 16.42 -11.92
C ASP A 368 -25.27 16.15 -11.10
N SER A 369 -25.33 15.26 -10.09
CA SER A 369 -24.17 14.95 -9.25
C SER A 369 -22.97 14.49 -10.10
N PRO A 370 -21.79 15.10 -9.92
CA PRO A 370 -20.60 14.80 -10.70
C PRO A 370 -19.93 13.48 -10.30
N GLU A 371 -20.12 13.03 -9.05
CA GLU A 371 -19.43 11.86 -8.51
C GLU A 371 -20.43 10.87 -7.91
N PRO A 372 -20.36 9.57 -8.27
CA PRO A 372 -21.37 8.60 -7.84
C PRO A 372 -21.34 8.29 -6.34
N LYS A 373 -20.19 8.49 -5.68
CA LYS A 373 -19.98 8.22 -4.24
C LYS A 373 -20.54 9.31 -3.32
N ARG A 374 -20.77 10.51 -3.86
CA ARG A 374 -21.26 11.65 -3.08
C ARG A 374 -22.75 11.49 -2.79
N ASN A 375 -23.18 11.92 -1.61
CA ASN A 375 -24.59 11.96 -1.26
C ASN A 375 -25.36 12.84 -2.27
N ARG A 376 -26.49 12.30 -2.74
CA ARG A 376 -27.36 12.93 -3.74
C ARG A 376 -28.60 13.55 -3.11
N TYR A 377 -28.95 13.16 -1.89
CA TYR A 377 -30.16 13.62 -1.22
C TYR A 377 -29.86 14.86 -0.37
N PHE A 378 -30.76 15.84 -0.41
CA PHE A 378 -30.69 17.05 0.43
C PHE A 378 -29.32 17.75 0.44
N VAL A 379 -28.72 17.93 -0.74
CA VAL A 379 -27.36 18.46 -0.90
C VAL A 379 -27.19 19.84 -0.25
N LEU A 380 -28.22 20.70 -0.34
CA LEU A 380 -28.18 22.02 0.32
C LEU A 380 -28.15 21.90 1.85
N CYS A 381 -28.94 21.00 2.44
CA CYS A 381 -28.96 20.78 3.88
C CYS A 381 -27.62 20.23 4.37
N GLU A 382 -27.02 19.27 3.65
CA GLU A 382 -25.68 18.78 3.96
C GLU A 382 -24.64 19.91 3.88
N ALA A 383 -24.66 20.72 2.82
CA ALA A 383 -23.73 21.82 2.68
C ALA A 383 -23.86 22.87 3.80
N LEU A 384 -25.09 23.27 4.13
CA LEU A 384 -25.35 24.30 5.15
C LEU A 384 -25.16 23.78 6.57
N LEU A 385 -25.78 22.66 6.93
CA LEU A 385 -25.78 22.15 8.30
C LEU A 385 -24.50 21.38 8.63
N TRP A 386 -24.05 20.50 7.73
CA TRP A 386 -22.90 19.65 8.02
C TRP A 386 -21.58 20.38 7.72
N ASN A 387 -21.40 20.88 6.50
CA ASN A 387 -20.12 21.45 6.10
C ASN A 387 -19.90 22.85 6.68
N ILE A 388 -20.89 23.74 6.61
CA ILE A 388 -20.74 25.12 7.08
C ILE A 388 -20.98 25.21 8.60
N ALA A 389 -22.13 24.76 9.10
CA ALA A 389 -22.45 24.95 10.51
C ALA A 389 -21.64 24.02 11.43
N LEU A 390 -21.66 22.70 11.19
CA LEU A 390 -20.97 21.75 12.06
C LEU A 390 -19.43 21.77 11.86
N GLN A 391 -18.95 21.52 10.64
CA GLN A 391 -17.50 21.48 10.37
C GLN A 391 -16.86 22.86 10.31
N GLY A 392 -17.56 23.86 9.76
CA GLY A 392 -17.01 25.20 9.58
C GLY A 392 -17.07 26.06 10.85
N LEU A 393 -18.17 26.03 11.60
CA LEU A 393 -18.38 26.91 12.75
C LEU A 393 -18.20 26.19 14.09
N MET A 394 -18.91 25.08 14.31
CA MET A 394 -18.94 24.39 15.60
C MET A 394 -17.63 23.66 15.89
N GLN A 395 -17.04 22.99 14.91
CA GLN A 395 -15.83 22.21 15.10
C GLN A 395 -14.63 23.07 15.53
N PRO A 396 -14.35 24.26 14.95
CA PRO A 396 -13.30 25.14 15.44
C PRO A 396 -13.57 25.65 16.86
N VAL A 397 -14.82 26.03 17.18
CA VAL A 397 -15.19 26.47 18.53
C VAL A 397 -14.97 25.34 19.54
N ALA A 398 -15.43 24.13 19.23
CA ALA A 398 -15.22 22.96 20.06
C ALA A 398 -13.73 22.64 20.22
N ALA A 399 -12.94 22.75 19.14
CA ALA A 399 -11.50 22.53 19.20
C ALA A 399 -10.81 23.55 20.12
N VAL A 400 -11.21 24.83 20.07
CA VAL A 400 -10.69 25.87 20.97
C VAL A 400 -11.09 25.59 22.42
N VAL A 401 -12.34 25.20 22.69
CA VAL A 401 -12.81 24.83 24.03
C VAL A 401 -12.05 23.64 24.60
N ILE A 402 -11.87 22.59 23.79
CA ILE A 402 -11.09 21.40 24.19
C ILE A 402 -9.64 21.78 24.47
N ALA A 403 -9.03 22.59 23.60
CA ALA A 403 -7.65 23.02 23.76
C ALA A 403 -7.44 23.96 24.96
N ALA A 404 -8.40 24.84 25.26
CA ALA A 404 -8.26 25.86 26.31
C ALA A 404 -8.72 25.38 27.69
N ILE A 405 -9.68 24.47 27.77
CA ILE A 405 -10.28 24.03 29.05
C ILE A 405 -9.89 22.59 29.34
N LEU A 406 -10.24 21.67 28.44
CA LEU A 406 -10.15 20.23 28.71
C LEU A 406 -8.69 19.77 28.79
N CYS A 407 -7.86 20.18 27.82
CA CYS A 407 -6.45 19.83 27.79
C CYS A 407 -5.70 20.34 29.04
N PRO A 408 -5.81 21.64 29.43
CA PRO A 408 -5.19 22.14 30.66
C PRO A 408 -5.70 21.42 31.91
N ALA A 409 -7.01 21.16 32.02
CA ALA A 409 -7.58 20.44 33.16
C ALA A 409 -6.99 19.03 33.29
N VAL A 410 -6.91 18.27 32.19
CA VAL A 410 -6.29 16.94 32.18
C VAL A 410 -4.81 17.02 32.55
N THR A 411 -4.08 17.99 32.02
CA THR A 411 -2.66 18.17 32.40
C THR A 411 -2.49 18.52 33.88
N LEU A 412 -3.41 19.28 34.47
CA LEU A 412 -3.39 19.65 35.88
C LEU A 412 -3.67 18.44 36.77
N VAL A 413 -4.60 17.56 36.39
CA VAL A 413 -4.85 16.29 37.08
C VAL A 413 -3.62 15.38 37.03
N ILE A 414 -2.98 15.24 35.86
CA ILE A 414 -1.75 14.44 35.71
C ILE A 414 -0.63 15.04 36.57
N LEU A 415 -0.47 16.37 36.58
CA LEU A 415 0.51 17.07 37.39
C LEU A 415 0.25 16.84 38.88
N ALA A 416 -1.00 16.99 39.34
CA ALA A 416 -1.38 16.74 40.73
C ALA A 416 -1.08 15.31 41.16
N GLY A 417 -1.41 14.32 40.32
CA GLY A 417 -1.04 12.91 40.56
C GLY A 417 0.48 12.70 40.62
N GLY A 418 1.24 13.36 39.74
CA GLY A 418 2.71 13.33 39.75
C GLY A 418 3.31 13.92 41.03
N VAL A 419 2.82 15.09 41.46
CA VAL A 419 3.24 15.77 42.68
C VAL A 419 2.88 14.94 43.92
N ALA A 420 1.66 14.40 44.00
CA ALA A 420 1.23 13.55 45.10
C ALA A 420 2.11 12.30 45.22
N ARG A 421 2.42 11.64 44.09
CA ARG A 421 3.32 10.48 44.06
C ARG A 421 4.73 10.82 44.51
N TYR A 422 5.26 11.97 44.11
CA TYR A 422 6.57 12.46 44.55
C TYR A 422 6.60 12.66 46.06
N TRP A 423 5.61 13.36 46.62
CA TRP A 423 5.53 13.60 48.06
C TRP A 423 5.32 12.33 48.87
N LEU A 424 4.47 11.41 48.41
CA LEU A 424 4.28 10.10 49.05
C LEU A 424 5.59 9.30 49.06
N ARG A 425 6.35 9.33 47.97
CA ARG A 425 7.67 8.70 47.92
C ARG A 425 8.64 9.36 48.88
N LEU A 426 8.67 10.70 48.93
CA LEU A 426 9.54 11.44 49.84
C LEU A 426 9.20 11.14 51.31
N LEU A 427 7.91 11.10 51.65
CA LEU A 427 7.40 10.70 52.96
C LEU A 427 7.75 9.26 53.28
N TRP A 428 7.61 8.35 52.32
CA TRP A 428 7.98 6.94 52.48
C TRP A 428 9.48 6.78 52.74
N ASP A 429 10.32 7.44 51.95
CA ASP A 429 11.77 7.40 52.09
C ASP A 429 12.20 8.01 53.43
N MET A 430 11.60 9.14 53.83
CA MET A 430 11.82 9.78 55.14
C MET A 430 11.37 8.88 56.29
N ALA A 431 10.18 8.30 56.22
CA ALA A 431 9.64 7.40 57.24
C ALA A 431 10.51 6.13 57.37
N THR A 432 10.87 5.52 56.24
CA THR A 432 11.75 4.36 56.18
C THR A 432 13.12 4.68 56.79
N PHE A 433 13.68 5.84 56.44
CA PHE A 433 14.97 6.28 56.97
C PHE A 433 14.92 6.54 58.48
N HIS A 434 13.96 7.33 58.98
CA HIS A 434 13.92 7.74 60.38
C HIS A 434 13.36 6.68 61.33
N LEU A 435 12.40 5.86 60.88
CA LEU A 435 11.77 4.83 61.73
C LEU A 435 12.53 3.51 61.69
N ILE A 436 13.00 3.07 60.52
CA ILE A 436 13.58 1.74 60.34
C ILE A 436 15.11 1.85 60.27
N ILE A 437 15.65 2.56 59.29
CA ILE A 437 17.09 2.52 58.99
C ILE A 437 17.92 3.20 60.10
N LYS A 438 17.54 4.39 60.57
CA LYS A 438 18.29 5.13 61.60
C LYS A 438 18.32 4.43 62.96
N LYS A 439 17.24 3.73 63.33
CA LYS A 439 17.12 3.08 64.65
C LYS A 439 17.51 1.60 64.66
N ARG A 440 17.35 0.88 63.53
CA ARG A 440 17.61 -0.57 63.42
C ARG A 440 18.68 -0.94 62.41
N GLY A 441 19.16 0.01 61.60
CA GLY A 441 20.24 -0.23 60.64
C GLY A 441 21.53 -0.55 61.36
N ARG A 442 22.01 -1.78 61.19
CA ARG A 442 23.36 -2.21 61.60
C ARG A 442 24.22 -2.38 60.36
N ILE A 443 25.50 -2.07 60.48
CA ILE A 443 26.48 -2.32 59.41
C ILE A 443 26.61 -3.84 59.26
N PRO A 444 26.29 -4.41 58.09
CA PRO A 444 26.41 -5.86 57.89
C PRO A 444 27.90 -6.27 57.90
N ALA A 445 28.18 -7.41 58.52
CA ALA A 445 29.53 -7.95 58.64
C ALA A 445 30.06 -8.53 57.31
N SER A 446 29.17 -8.95 56.41
CA SER A 446 29.48 -9.52 55.09
C SER A 446 28.43 -9.13 54.06
N ASP A 447 28.80 -9.23 52.78
CA ASP A 447 27.88 -9.01 51.66
C ASP A 447 26.79 -10.08 51.64
N SER A 448 25.54 -9.64 51.48
CA SER A 448 24.37 -10.50 51.31
C SER A 448 23.65 -10.14 50.02
N PHE A 449 22.76 -11.00 49.54
CA PHE A 449 21.93 -10.71 48.36
C PHE A 449 21.08 -9.43 48.52
N VAL A 450 20.72 -9.07 49.76
CA VAL A 450 19.84 -7.93 50.08
C VAL A 450 20.64 -6.64 50.30
N VAL A 451 21.85 -6.73 50.84
CA VAL A 451 22.72 -5.58 51.14
C VAL A 451 24.17 -5.92 50.82
N LYS A 452 24.78 -5.14 49.93
CA LYS A 452 26.20 -5.22 49.57
C LYS A 452 26.96 -4.04 50.19
N ARG A 453 28.06 -4.31 50.89
CA ARG A 453 28.92 -3.30 51.49
C ARG A 453 29.85 -2.75 50.41
N ILE A 454 29.76 -1.45 50.15
CA ILE A 454 30.51 -0.78 49.07
C ILE A 454 31.78 -0.10 49.60
N ALA A 455 31.88 0.09 50.92
CA ALA A 455 33.04 0.68 51.59
C ALA A 455 33.15 0.22 53.07
N GLY A 456 34.38 0.09 53.58
CA GLY A 456 34.67 -0.19 54.99
C GLY A 456 35.90 -1.09 55.22
N PRO A 457 36.39 -1.21 56.47
CA PRO A 457 37.55 -2.04 56.80
C PRO A 457 37.31 -3.51 56.47
N GLY A 458 38.30 -4.15 55.82
CA GLY A 458 38.29 -5.56 55.42
C GLY A 458 37.78 -5.86 54.00
N LEU A 459 37.51 -4.84 53.18
CA LEU A 459 36.97 -5.00 51.82
C LEU A 459 38.00 -4.84 50.68
N ALA A 460 39.26 -4.51 51.00
CA ALA A 460 40.32 -4.37 50.01
C ALA A 460 40.97 -5.75 49.75
N ASN A 461 40.98 -6.20 48.49
CA ASN A 461 41.59 -7.48 48.10
C ASN A 461 43.12 -7.41 47.94
N ASP A 462 43.70 -6.20 47.92
CA ASP A 462 45.12 -6.00 47.62
C ASP A 462 45.92 -5.78 48.93
N TYR A 463 46.37 -6.88 49.53
CA TYR A 463 47.33 -6.85 50.64
C TYR A 463 48.71 -7.26 50.15
N TYR A 464 49.73 -6.49 50.51
CA TYR A 464 51.12 -6.80 50.18
C TYR A 464 51.90 -7.16 51.45
N PHE A 465 52.85 -8.09 51.32
CA PHE A 465 53.77 -8.49 52.38
C PHE A 465 55.18 -8.02 52.02
N GLN A 466 55.83 -7.27 52.90
CA GLN A 466 57.24 -6.91 52.75
C GLN A 466 58.10 -7.94 53.47
N ILE A 467 58.98 -8.62 52.75
CA ILE A 467 59.91 -9.63 53.28
C ILE A 467 61.32 -9.04 53.14
N SER A 468 62.15 -9.14 54.19
CA SER A 468 63.56 -8.73 54.08
C SER A 468 64.35 -9.74 53.24
N PRO A 469 65.41 -9.33 52.52
CA PRO A 469 66.25 -10.26 51.74
C PRO A 469 66.80 -11.41 52.60
N GLU A 470 67.15 -11.11 53.85
CA GLU A 470 67.63 -12.09 54.84
C GLU A 470 66.55 -13.15 55.17
N GLN A 471 65.30 -12.73 55.35
CA GLN A 471 64.17 -13.64 55.62
C GLN A 471 63.86 -14.51 54.39
N ALA A 472 63.95 -13.93 53.19
CA ALA A 472 63.76 -14.68 51.95
C ALA A 472 64.87 -15.73 51.77
N LEU A 473 66.12 -15.37 52.04
CA LEU A 473 67.27 -16.26 51.94
C LEU A 473 67.22 -17.38 52.99
N ALA A 474 66.89 -17.06 54.24
CA ALA A 474 66.71 -18.05 55.30
C ALA A 474 65.56 -19.03 55.00
N ALA A 475 64.44 -18.54 54.44
CA ALA A 475 63.34 -19.40 54.04
C ALA A 475 63.71 -20.31 52.85
N PHE A 476 64.50 -19.79 51.91
CA PHE A 476 65.00 -20.55 50.78
C PHE A 476 65.99 -21.64 51.20
N GLU A 477 66.95 -21.30 52.07
CA GLU A 477 67.91 -22.23 52.65
C GLU A 477 67.20 -23.34 53.45
N ALA A 478 66.25 -22.97 54.32
CA ALA A 478 65.46 -23.93 55.08
C ALA A 478 64.66 -24.88 54.17
N LYS A 479 64.16 -24.39 53.02
CA LYS A 479 63.44 -25.22 52.06
C LYS A 479 64.38 -26.16 51.30
N MET A 480 65.56 -25.70 50.90
CA MET A 480 66.57 -26.55 50.26
C MET A 480 67.05 -27.64 51.21
N GLU A 481 67.32 -27.31 52.47
CA GLU A 481 67.72 -28.30 53.47
C GLU A 481 66.61 -29.34 53.71
N TRP A 482 65.34 -28.92 53.68
CA TRP A 482 64.21 -29.84 53.82
C TRP A 482 64.17 -30.88 52.70
N ASP A 483 64.39 -30.44 51.45
CA ASP A 483 64.44 -31.33 50.29
C ASP A 483 65.69 -32.25 50.35
N GLU A 484 66.81 -31.76 50.89
CA GLU A 484 68.02 -32.56 51.15
C GLU A 484 67.77 -33.65 52.21
N LEU A 485 67.05 -33.32 53.29
CA LEU A 485 66.68 -34.30 54.33
C LEU A 485 65.77 -35.41 53.78
N ASP A 486 64.86 -35.08 52.87
CA ASP A 486 63.99 -36.06 52.21
C ASP A 486 64.81 -37.02 51.32
N ALA A 487 65.76 -36.49 50.56
CA ALA A 487 66.68 -37.29 49.78
C ALA A 487 67.55 -38.19 50.69
N TYR A 488 68.12 -37.61 51.76
CA TYR A 488 68.94 -38.33 52.74
C TYR A 488 68.17 -39.48 53.41
N GLN A 489 66.91 -39.24 53.77
CA GLN A 489 66.02 -40.27 54.31
C GLN A 489 65.95 -41.47 53.37
N SER A 490 65.62 -41.25 52.10
CA SER A 490 65.45 -42.33 51.12
C SER A 490 66.73 -43.16 50.92
N VAL A 491 67.90 -42.53 50.90
CA VAL A 491 69.19 -43.21 50.71
C VAL A 491 69.57 -44.02 51.94
N MET A 492 69.37 -43.47 53.14
CA MET A 492 69.69 -44.15 54.39
C MET A 492 68.76 -45.30 54.70
N GLU A 493 67.45 -45.17 54.45
CA GLU A 493 66.52 -46.30 54.59
C GLU A 493 66.93 -47.48 53.71
N ASN A 494 67.31 -47.21 52.46
CA ASN A 494 67.80 -48.24 51.55
C ASN A 494 69.09 -48.89 52.05
N THR A 495 70.03 -48.10 52.57
CA THR A 495 71.32 -48.59 53.08
C THR A 495 71.14 -49.43 54.35
N ILE A 496 70.26 -49.02 55.26
CA ILE A 496 69.92 -49.76 56.49
C ILE A 496 69.27 -51.11 56.16
N MET A 497 68.43 -51.17 55.12
CA MET A 497 67.73 -52.39 54.72
C MET A 497 68.56 -53.31 53.81
N GLN A 498 69.65 -52.82 53.22
CA GLN A 498 70.49 -53.58 52.28
C GLN A 498 71.02 -54.91 52.86
N PRO A 499 71.58 -54.97 54.09
CA PRO A 499 72.08 -56.23 54.65
C PRO A 499 70.99 -57.29 54.83
N GLN A 500 69.76 -56.87 55.15
CA GLN A 500 68.63 -57.79 55.25
C GLN A 500 68.25 -58.38 53.88
N LYS A 501 68.24 -57.53 52.84
CA LYS A 501 67.99 -57.95 51.47
C LYS A 501 69.08 -58.91 51.01
N ASP A 502 70.34 -58.56 51.23
CA ASP A 502 71.49 -59.39 50.86
C ASP A 502 71.47 -60.75 51.58
N PHE A 503 71.13 -60.76 52.88
CA PHE A 503 70.98 -62.01 53.63
C PHE A 503 69.80 -62.86 53.12
N SER A 504 68.66 -62.23 52.83
CA SER A 504 67.51 -62.93 52.26
C SER A 504 67.83 -63.53 50.89
N HIS A 505 68.53 -62.77 50.05
CA HIS A 505 68.97 -63.21 48.72
C HIS A 505 70.02 -64.32 48.81
N PHE A 506 70.95 -64.25 49.77
CA PHE A 506 71.90 -65.34 50.04
C PHE A 506 71.18 -66.64 50.42
N VAL A 507 70.20 -66.57 51.33
CA VAL A 507 69.44 -67.76 51.73
C VAL A 507 68.63 -68.32 50.58
N GLU A 508 67.99 -67.46 49.77
CA GLU A 508 67.26 -67.86 48.58
C GLU A 508 68.18 -68.50 47.52
N ALA A 509 69.36 -67.92 47.28
CA ALA A 509 70.33 -68.44 46.33
C ALA A 509 70.94 -69.78 46.77
N CYS A 510 71.25 -69.95 48.06
CA CYS A 510 71.87 -71.18 48.57
C CYS A 510 70.89 -72.31 48.86
N PHE A 511 69.67 -71.99 49.32
CA PHE A 511 68.72 -72.99 49.84
C PHE A 511 67.35 -72.99 49.15
N GLY A 512 67.09 -72.06 48.22
CA GLY A 512 65.81 -71.95 47.52
C GLY A 512 65.44 -73.16 46.67
N SER A 513 66.43 -73.83 46.06
CA SER A 513 66.22 -75.09 45.30
C SER A 513 65.76 -76.26 46.16
N PHE A 514 65.95 -76.18 47.49
CA PHE A 514 65.51 -77.19 48.46
C PHE A 514 64.18 -76.84 49.13
N SER A 515 63.45 -75.84 48.64
CA SER A 515 62.19 -75.35 49.24
C SER A 515 62.34 -74.90 50.71
N ALA A 516 63.57 -74.65 51.17
CA ALA A 516 63.83 -74.13 52.51
C ALA A 516 63.51 -72.64 52.54
N GLN A 517 62.59 -72.25 53.42
CA GLN A 517 62.22 -70.85 53.61
C GLN A 517 63.07 -70.22 54.70
N LEU A 518 63.33 -68.92 54.57
CA LEU A 518 64.03 -68.12 55.57
C LEU A 518 63.29 -68.19 56.92
N ALA A 519 63.84 -68.93 57.87
CA ALA A 519 63.31 -68.98 59.22
C ALA A 519 63.59 -67.64 59.93
N LYS A 520 62.55 -66.96 60.42
CA LYS A 520 62.65 -65.70 61.18
C LYS A 520 63.17 -65.89 62.62
N ASN A 521 64.16 -66.77 62.79
CA ASN A 521 64.74 -67.15 64.07
C ASN A 521 66.27 -67.06 63.99
N GLY A 522 66.93 -66.82 65.13
CA GLY A 522 68.40 -66.75 65.20
C GLY A 522 68.99 -65.44 64.61
N PRO A 523 70.10 -65.50 63.84
CA PRO A 523 70.87 -64.32 63.43
C PRO A 523 70.07 -63.33 62.56
N TYR A 524 69.14 -63.82 61.72
CA TYR A 524 68.27 -62.95 60.92
C TYR A 524 67.35 -62.08 61.78
N LYS A 525 66.84 -62.61 62.90
CA LYS A 525 66.00 -61.84 63.83
C LYS A 525 66.79 -60.74 64.55
N ASN A 526 68.08 -60.98 64.82
CA ASN A 526 68.96 -59.96 65.38
C ASN A 526 69.24 -58.84 64.36
N LEU A 527 69.51 -59.20 63.11
CA LEU A 527 69.65 -58.26 61.99
C LEU A 527 68.36 -57.45 61.74
N GLU A 528 67.20 -58.11 61.86
CA GLU A 528 65.88 -57.47 61.76
C GLU A 528 65.69 -56.41 62.84
N LYS A 529 66.01 -56.78 64.09
CA LYS A 529 65.95 -55.88 65.24
C LYS A 529 66.93 -54.71 65.14
N GLU A 530 68.16 -54.96 64.69
CA GLU A 530 69.17 -53.92 64.50
C GLU A 530 68.75 -52.89 63.44
N ALA A 531 68.27 -53.35 62.28
CA ALA A 531 67.77 -52.44 61.25
C ALA A 531 66.54 -51.65 61.73
N GLN A 532 65.61 -52.28 62.45
CA GLN A 532 64.45 -51.58 63.02
C GLN A 532 64.89 -50.49 64.03
N ASN A 533 65.87 -50.79 64.87
CA ASN A 533 66.44 -49.79 65.79
C ASN A 533 67.09 -48.63 65.01
N LEU A 534 67.89 -48.92 63.98
CA LEU A 534 68.52 -47.90 63.14
C LEU A 534 67.48 -47.04 62.39
N MET A 535 66.41 -47.66 61.87
CA MET A 535 65.29 -46.95 61.25
C MET A 535 64.60 -46.01 62.24
N SER A 536 64.35 -46.46 63.47
CA SER A 536 63.74 -45.59 64.50
C SER A 536 64.62 -44.39 64.85
N VAL A 537 65.94 -44.59 64.96
CA VAL A 537 66.89 -43.51 65.25
C VAL A 537 66.99 -42.53 64.09
N LEU A 538 66.95 -43.01 62.84
CA LEU A 538 66.93 -42.18 61.64
C LEU A 538 65.70 -41.27 61.63
N HIS A 539 64.50 -41.85 61.79
CA HIS A 539 63.27 -41.07 61.79
C HIS A 539 63.22 -40.04 62.93
N GLU A 540 63.65 -40.41 64.14
CA GLU A 540 63.66 -39.47 65.27
C GLU A 540 64.58 -38.25 65.00
N LYS A 541 65.78 -38.49 64.44
CA LYS A 541 66.72 -37.41 64.09
C LYS A 541 66.19 -36.53 62.97
N LEU A 542 65.58 -37.11 61.94
CA LEU A 542 64.98 -36.36 60.83
C LEU A 542 63.78 -35.52 61.28
N GLU A 543 62.87 -36.09 62.06
CA GLU A 543 61.72 -35.39 62.65
C GLU A 543 62.14 -34.23 63.55
N ARG A 544 63.22 -34.41 64.32
CA ARG A 544 63.80 -33.32 65.12
C ARG A 544 64.32 -32.19 64.24
N ARG A 545 65.09 -32.50 63.19
CA ARG A 545 65.63 -31.47 62.29
C ARG A 545 64.53 -30.77 61.47
N ARG A 546 63.52 -31.51 61.00
CA ARG A 546 62.36 -30.92 60.31
C ARG A 546 61.60 -29.92 61.19
N ARG A 547 61.52 -30.17 62.49
CA ARG A 547 60.91 -29.22 63.45
C ARG A 547 61.76 -27.96 63.61
N ASP A 548 63.09 -28.09 63.64
CA ASP A 548 63.99 -26.93 63.72
C ASP A 548 63.91 -26.04 62.45
N LEU A 549 63.64 -26.64 61.29
CA LEU A 549 63.49 -25.94 60.00
C LEU A 549 62.14 -25.23 59.80
N GLN A 550 61.13 -25.51 60.65
CA GLN A 550 59.87 -24.81 60.58
C GLN A 550 60.03 -23.37 61.08
N THR A 551 60.11 -22.44 60.12
CA THR A 551 60.07 -21.00 60.39
C THR A 551 58.70 -20.66 61.01
N GLY A 552 58.66 -20.48 62.34
CA GLY A 552 57.45 -20.36 63.18
C GLY A 552 56.53 -19.16 62.94
N LEU A 553 56.15 -18.88 61.69
CA LEU A 553 55.22 -17.84 61.30
C LEU A 553 53.77 -18.26 61.60
N SER A 554 53.37 -18.12 62.87
CA SER A 554 51.99 -18.35 63.31
C SER A 554 50.99 -17.47 62.53
N VAL A 555 49.75 -17.95 62.38
CA VAL A 555 48.66 -17.24 61.69
C VAL A 555 48.41 -15.83 62.27
N SER A 556 48.65 -15.67 63.57
CA SER A 556 48.59 -14.40 64.32
C SER A 556 49.67 -13.38 63.94
N ILE A 557 50.84 -13.83 63.47
CA ILE A 557 51.91 -12.95 63.00
C ILE A 557 51.61 -12.51 61.55
N LYS A 558 51.08 -13.44 60.72
CA LYS A 558 50.66 -13.15 59.33
C LYS A 558 49.58 -12.06 59.24
N SER A 559 48.72 -11.91 60.25
CA SER A 559 47.72 -10.84 60.27
C SER A 559 48.28 -9.46 60.59
N LYS A 560 49.44 -9.37 61.27
CA LYS A 560 50.05 -8.09 61.69
C LYS A 560 50.97 -7.47 60.62
N ILE A 561 51.36 -8.22 59.59
CA ILE A 561 52.34 -7.81 58.56
C ILE A 561 51.65 -7.38 57.24
N LYS A 562 50.32 -7.20 57.25
CA LYS A 562 49.56 -6.79 56.07
C LYS A 562 49.70 -5.28 55.84
N LEU A 563 50.33 -4.88 54.74
CA LEU A 563 50.46 -3.47 54.34
C LEU A 563 49.43 -3.13 53.26
N CYS A 564 48.90 -1.90 53.32
CA CYS A 564 48.06 -1.33 52.26
C CYS A 564 48.93 -0.72 51.15
N THR A 565 48.38 -0.54 49.94
CA THR A 565 49.05 0.11 48.79
C THR A 565 49.80 1.42 49.11
N PRO A 566 49.27 2.37 49.91
CA PRO A 566 49.99 3.60 50.25
C PRO A 566 51.13 3.41 51.29
N GLU A 567 51.20 2.25 51.95
CA GLU A 567 52.22 1.93 52.96
C GLU A 567 53.44 1.20 52.37
N LEU A 568 53.36 0.80 51.09
CA LEU A 568 54.51 0.31 50.32
C LEU A 568 55.50 1.46 50.11
N LYS A 569 56.54 1.50 50.95
CA LYS A 569 57.72 2.33 50.65
C LYS A 569 58.41 1.72 49.43
N LEU A 570 58.35 2.41 48.30
CA LEU A 570 59.29 2.19 47.20
C LEU A 570 60.70 2.38 47.78
N PRO A 571 61.60 1.39 47.65
CA PRO A 571 63.00 1.63 48.01
C PRO A 571 63.50 2.80 47.15
N HIS A 572 63.94 3.87 47.80
CA HIS A 572 64.82 4.83 47.15
C HIS A 572 66.11 4.07 46.81
N ASP A 573 66.50 4.11 45.53
CA ASP A 573 67.82 3.68 45.07
C ASP A 573 68.96 4.37 45.86
#